data_AF-A0A1Q7FQF8-F1
#
_entry.id   AF-A0A1Q7FQF8-F1
#
_cell.length_a   1.000
_cell.length_b   1.000
_cell.length_c   1.000
_cell.angle_alpha   90.00
_cell.angle_beta   90.00
_cell.angle_gamma   90.00
#
_symmetry.space_group_name_H-M   'P 1'
#
loop_
_entity.id
_entity.type
_entity.pdbx_description
1 polymer ?
#
loop_
_entity_poly.entity_id
_entity_poly.type
_entity_poly.pdbx_seq_one_letter_code
_entity_poly.pdbx_strand_id
1 'polypeptide(L)'
;MGTPKVAAAVAALATFALLWLFLNRTKTGKALQAAAQDRLVAQTLGIDTDKMFALSWGIGIATVGVAAVFLTSFYQVSPTIGDAFLLLAFASVVLGGFGTVSGALVGGLGIGLVENILGALIAPTFKLLFVFVVFILVLLVRPSGLVGE
;
A
#
# COMPACT_ATOMS: atom_id res chain seq x y z
N MET A 1 -25.18 3.81 11.70
CA MET A 1 -24.00 2.95 11.50
C MET A 1 -23.66 2.95 10.01
N GLY A 2 -22.50 3.45 9.57
CA GLY A 2 -22.02 3.18 8.20
C GLY A 2 -21.43 4.36 7.40
N THR A 3 -21.81 5.60 7.68
CA THR A 3 -21.35 6.76 6.87
C THR A 3 -19.84 6.95 6.82
N PRO A 4 -19.06 6.77 7.91
CA PRO A 4 -17.63 7.07 7.82
C PRO A 4 -16.88 5.93 7.11
N LYS A 5 -17.23 4.64 7.34
CA LYS A 5 -16.55 3.50 6.67
C LYS A 5 -16.72 3.53 5.15
N VAL A 6 -17.89 3.94 4.67
CA VAL A 6 -18.16 4.10 3.23
C VAL A 6 -17.36 5.27 2.66
N ALA A 7 -17.26 6.39 3.38
CA ALA A 7 -16.46 7.53 2.95
C ALA A 7 -14.97 7.18 2.81
N ALA A 8 -14.41 6.39 3.74
CA ALA A 8 -13.03 5.91 3.64
C ALA A 8 -12.81 4.96 2.47
N ALA A 9 -13.76 4.06 2.18
CA ALA A 9 -13.68 3.16 1.03
C ALA A 9 -13.75 3.93 -0.30
N VAL A 10 -14.65 4.90 -0.41
CA VAL A 10 -14.75 5.78 -1.59
C VAL A 10 -13.50 6.62 -1.77
N ALA A 11 -12.94 7.16 -0.69
CA ALA A 11 -11.69 7.91 -0.74
C ALA A 11 -10.51 7.03 -1.18
N ALA A 12 -10.37 5.83 -0.61
CA ALA A 12 -9.32 4.89 -0.99
C ALA A 12 -9.41 4.50 -2.48
N LEU A 13 -10.61 4.19 -2.97
CA LEU A 13 -10.84 3.89 -4.38
C LEU A 13 -10.59 5.10 -5.29
N ALA A 14 -10.99 6.31 -4.86
CA ALA A 14 -10.74 7.53 -5.60
C ALA A 14 -9.24 7.85 -5.69
N THR A 15 -8.50 7.76 -4.58
CA THR A 15 -7.05 7.97 -4.55
C THR A 15 -6.31 6.93 -5.39
N PHE A 16 -6.74 5.66 -5.32
CA PHE A 16 -6.20 4.61 -6.18
C PHE A 16 -6.45 4.89 -7.67
N ALA A 17 -7.68 5.25 -8.04
CA ALA A 17 -8.03 5.57 -9.42
C ALA A 17 -7.23 6.77 -9.95
N LEU A 18 -7.00 7.77 -9.10
CA LEU A 18 -6.25 8.97 -9.44
C LEU A 18 -4.76 8.65 -9.63
N LEU A 19 -4.17 7.83 -8.76
CA LEU A 19 -2.81 7.30 -8.90
C LEU A 19 -2.65 6.45 -10.14
N TRP A 20 -3.56 5.51 -10.38
CA TRP A 20 -3.51 4.62 -11.52
C TRP A 20 -3.61 5.41 -12.83
N LEU A 21 -4.51 6.39 -12.90
CA LEU A 21 -4.64 7.28 -14.04
C LEU A 21 -3.37 8.11 -14.23
N PHE A 22 -2.80 8.66 -13.15
CA PHE A 22 -1.58 9.45 -13.22
C PHE A 22 -0.41 8.61 -13.74
N LEU A 23 -0.23 7.40 -13.22
CA LEU A 23 0.85 6.50 -13.61
C LEU A 23 0.70 5.98 -15.05
N ASN A 24 -0.51 5.59 -15.48
CA ASN A 24 -0.71 5.01 -16.82
C ASN A 24 -0.89 6.05 -17.93
N ARG A 25 -1.43 7.25 -17.64
CA ARG A 25 -1.69 8.25 -18.68
C ARG A 25 -0.64 9.34 -18.81
N THR A 26 0.13 9.65 -17.75
CA THR A 26 1.13 10.73 -17.86
C THR A 26 2.46 10.22 -18.41
N LYS A 27 3.13 11.05 -19.23
CA LYS A 27 4.49 10.79 -19.71
C LYS A 27 5.46 10.59 -18.53
N THR A 28 5.24 11.32 -17.44
CA THR A 28 5.99 11.23 -16.19
C THR A 28 5.82 9.87 -15.51
N GLY A 29 4.60 9.30 -15.50
CA GLY A 29 4.34 7.98 -14.95
C GLY A 29 5.02 6.85 -15.72
N LYS A 30 5.05 6.93 -17.06
CA LYS A 30 5.80 5.97 -17.90
C LYS A 30 7.31 6.10 -17.72
N ALA A 31 7.82 7.32 -17.61
CA ALA A 31 9.23 7.56 -17.30
C ALA A 31 9.62 7.02 -15.92
N LEU A 32 8.70 7.10 -14.94
CA LEU A 32 8.88 6.53 -13.62
C LEU A 32 8.98 5.00 -13.65
N GLN A 33 8.08 4.34 -14.39
CA GLN A 33 8.13 2.87 -14.56
C GLN A 33 9.40 2.44 -15.30
N ALA A 34 9.83 3.17 -16.33
CA ALA A 34 11.08 2.90 -17.03
C ALA A 34 12.31 3.06 -16.12
N ALA A 35 12.34 4.12 -15.30
CA ALA A 35 13.39 4.34 -14.30
C ALA A 35 13.39 3.29 -13.17
N ALA A 36 12.24 2.66 -12.90
CA ALA A 36 12.13 1.59 -11.91
C ALA A 36 12.67 0.24 -12.42
N GLN A 37 12.60 -0.01 -13.73
CA GLN A 37 13.16 -1.23 -14.34
C GLN A 37 14.69 -1.19 -14.40
N ASP A 38 15.26 -0.11 -14.96
CA ASP A 38 16.71 0.05 -15.00
C ASP A 38 17.09 1.54 -14.99
N ARG A 39 17.70 1.96 -13.88
CA ARG A 39 18.15 3.34 -13.67
C ARG A 39 19.25 3.73 -14.65
N LEU A 40 20.17 2.82 -14.95
CA LEU A 40 21.30 3.10 -15.86
C LEU A 40 20.79 3.30 -17.28
N VAL A 41 19.87 2.43 -17.73
CA VAL A 41 19.27 2.56 -19.06
C VAL A 41 18.41 3.82 -19.16
N ALA A 42 17.63 4.16 -18.14
CA ALA A 42 16.84 5.39 -18.12
C ALA A 42 17.71 6.67 -18.20
N GLN A 43 18.86 6.69 -17.51
CA GLN A 43 19.80 7.81 -17.59
C GLN A 43 20.39 7.97 -18.99
N THR A 44 20.73 6.86 -19.67
CA THR A 44 21.24 6.91 -21.06
C THR A 44 20.19 7.41 -22.07
N LEU A 45 18.90 7.29 -21.75
CA LEU A 45 17.79 7.82 -22.55
C LEU A 45 17.46 9.29 -22.22
N GLY A 46 18.25 9.95 -21.37
CA GLY A 46 18.05 11.36 -20.99
C GLY A 46 16.94 11.58 -19.96
N ILE A 47 16.52 10.54 -19.23
CA ILE A 47 15.55 10.65 -18.14
C ILE A 47 16.32 10.99 -16.85
N ASP A 48 15.98 12.13 -16.23
CA ASP A 48 16.49 12.51 -14.90
C ASP A 48 15.96 11.54 -13.83
N THR A 49 16.68 10.44 -13.56
CA THR A 49 16.27 9.44 -12.56
C THR A 49 16.14 10.01 -11.16
N ASP A 50 16.94 11.02 -10.79
CA ASP A 50 16.88 11.65 -9.47
C ASP A 50 15.56 12.42 -9.27
N LYS A 51 15.11 13.15 -10.31
CA LYS A 51 13.81 13.82 -10.30
C LYS A 51 12.68 12.81 -10.26
N MET A 52 12.78 11.72 -11.02
CA MET A 52 11.79 10.63 -11.02
C MET A 52 11.71 9.96 -9.64
N PHE A 53 12.84 9.71 -8.99
CA PHE A 53 12.88 9.16 -7.64
C PHE A 53 12.23 10.12 -6.62
N ALA A 54 12.58 11.41 -6.66
CA ALA A 54 11.95 12.42 -5.81
C ALA A 54 10.43 12.50 -6.05
N LEU A 55 9.98 12.40 -7.32
CA LEU A 55 8.56 12.38 -7.65
C LEU A 55 7.86 11.15 -7.07
N SER A 56 8.47 9.96 -7.18
CA SER A 56 7.89 8.72 -6.64
C SER A 56 7.71 8.80 -5.13
N TRP A 57 8.70 9.32 -4.42
CA TRP A 57 8.64 9.55 -2.98
C TRP A 57 7.58 10.58 -2.62
N GLY A 58 7.52 11.70 -3.35
CA GLY A 58 6.51 12.73 -3.14
C GLY A 58 5.08 12.20 -3.30
N ILE A 59 4.84 11.43 -4.36
CA ILE A 59 3.54 10.82 -4.63
C ILE A 59 3.19 9.77 -3.55
N GLY A 60 4.16 8.95 -3.14
CA GLY A 60 3.98 7.96 -2.08
C GLY A 60 3.59 8.61 -0.75
N ILE A 61 4.34 9.61 -0.30
CA ILE A 61 4.07 10.34 0.95
C ILE A 61 2.72 11.04 0.89
N ALA A 62 2.40 11.71 -0.22
CA ALA A 62 1.10 12.38 -0.39
C ALA A 62 -0.07 11.40 -0.25
N THR A 63 0.06 10.20 -0.85
CA THR A 63 -0.97 9.15 -0.78
C THR A 63 -1.12 8.61 0.64
N VAL A 64 -0.01 8.34 1.32
CA VAL A 64 -0.01 7.89 2.72
C VAL A 64 -0.60 8.95 3.64
N GLY A 65 -0.31 10.24 3.39
CA GLY A 65 -0.89 11.36 4.13
C GLY A 65 -2.41 11.41 4.02
N VAL A 66 -2.95 11.25 2.81
CA VAL A 66 -4.40 11.16 2.60
C VAL A 66 -4.98 9.97 3.37
N ALA A 67 -4.37 8.79 3.26
CA ALA A 67 -4.82 7.59 3.97
C ALA A 67 -4.81 7.77 5.51
N ALA A 68 -3.78 8.43 6.06
CA ALA A 68 -3.65 8.67 7.49
C ALA A 68 -4.76 9.59 8.04
N VAL A 69 -5.14 10.64 7.30
CA VAL A 69 -6.24 11.54 7.69
C VAL A 69 -7.57 10.80 7.78
N PHE A 70 -7.81 9.84 6.89
CA PHE A 70 -8.99 8.99 7.02
C PHE A 70 -8.87 8.05 8.22
N LEU A 71 -7.71 7.44 8.45
CA LEU A 71 -7.50 6.47 9.52
C LEU A 71 -7.72 7.06 10.93
N THR A 72 -7.26 8.29 11.17
CA THR A 72 -7.40 8.99 12.46
C THR A 72 -8.85 9.33 12.82
N SER A 73 -9.75 9.35 11.83
CA SER A 73 -11.19 9.55 12.05
C SER A 73 -11.87 8.31 12.64
N PHE A 74 -11.28 7.12 12.48
CA PHE A 74 -11.85 5.85 12.94
C PHE A 74 -11.20 5.26 14.18
N TYR A 75 -9.90 5.48 14.36
CA TYR A 75 -9.13 4.90 15.44
C TYR A 75 -8.68 5.99 16.42
N GLN A 76 -8.90 5.76 17.71
CA GLN A 76 -8.28 6.62 18.74
C GLN A 76 -6.77 6.56 18.58
N VAL A 77 -6.14 7.72 18.49
CA VAL A 77 -4.69 7.84 18.32
C VAL A 77 -4.02 7.46 19.64
N SER A 78 -3.41 6.27 19.67
CA SER A 78 -2.56 5.81 20.78
C SER A 78 -1.14 5.56 20.25
N PRO A 79 -0.08 5.87 21.01
CA PRO A 79 1.31 5.75 20.54
C PRO A 79 1.68 4.35 20.02
N THR A 80 1.08 3.29 20.57
CA THR A 80 1.38 1.89 20.22
C THR A 80 0.66 1.38 18.97
N ILE A 81 -0.26 2.17 18.40
CA ILE A 81 -1.08 1.74 17.25
C ILE A 81 -0.28 1.82 15.94
N GLY A 82 0.75 2.68 15.87
CA GLY A 82 1.61 2.80 14.69
C GLY A 82 2.33 1.49 14.33
N ASP A 83 2.82 0.76 15.32
CA ASP A 83 3.57 -0.48 15.11
C ASP A 83 2.73 -1.57 14.43
N ALA A 84 1.47 -1.72 14.87
CA ALA A 84 0.54 -2.67 14.27
C ALA A 84 0.18 -2.30 12.83
N PHE A 85 -0.04 -1.01 12.56
CA PHE A 85 -0.36 -0.53 11.21
C PHE A 85 0.82 -0.63 10.26
N LEU A 86 2.04 -0.38 10.72
CA LEU A 86 3.25 -0.55 9.92
C LEU A 86 3.37 -2.01 9.46
N LEU A 87 3.13 -2.95 10.37
CA LEU A 87 3.21 -4.38 10.08
C LEU A 87 2.11 -4.83 9.10
N LEU A 88 0.89 -4.33 9.25
CA LEU A 88 -0.22 -4.57 8.30
C LEU A 88 0.04 -3.96 6.92
N ALA A 89 0.56 -2.74 6.86
CA ALA A 89 0.94 -2.09 5.62
C ALA A 89 2.05 -2.87 4.92
N PHE A 90 3.07 -3.31 5.66
CA PHE A 90 4.15 -4.11 5.11
C PHE A 90 3.65 -5.48 4.61
N ALA A 91 2.84 -6.17 5.42
CA ALA A 91 2.25 -7.46 5.04
C ALA A 91 1.38 -7.35 3.78
N SER A 92 0.59 -6.28 3.64
CA SER A 92 -0.26 -6.08 2.46
C SER A 92 0.52 -5.79 1.18
N VAL A 93 1.60 -5.01 1.26
CA VAL A 93 2.48 -4.75 0.11
C VAL A 93 3.23 -6.03 -0.29
N VAL A 94 3.73 -6.80 0.68
CA VAL A 94 4.42 -8.07 0.40
C VAL A 94 3.47 -9.08 -0.24
N LEU A 95 2.22 -9.19 0.24
CA LEU A 95 1.21 -10.07 -0.34
C LEU A 95 0.84 -9.63 -1.78
N GLY A 96 0.76 -8.32 -2.00
CA GLY A 96 0.49 -7.73 -3.32
C GLY A 96 1.64 -7.86 -4.33
N GLY A 97 2.88 -7.89 -3.87
CA GLY A 97 4.10 -7.90 -4.68
C GLY A 97 4.76 -6.53 -4.82
N PHE A 98 6.09 -6.48 -4.73
CA PHE A 98 6.87 -5.26 -4.96
C PHE A 98 6.87 -4.93 -6.45
N GLY A 99 6.42 -3.72 -6.83
CA GLY A 99 6.56 -3.21 -8.20
C GLY A 99 5.26 -2.89 -8.94
N THR A 100 4.11 -3.41 -8.49
CA THR A 100 2.81 -3.06 -9.11
C THR A 100 1.83 -2.44 -8.12
N VAL A 101 1.31 -1.25 -8.48
CA VAL A 101 0.31 -0.54 -7.67
C VAL A 101 -1.00 -1.32 -7.58
N SER A 102 -1.38 -2.04 -8.64
CA SER A 102 -2.54 -2.94 -8.66
C SER A 102 -2.38 -4.14 -7.73
N GLY A 103 -1.18 -4.74 -7.65
CA GLY A 103 -0.88 -5.83 -6.73
C GLY A 103 -1.03 -5.39 -5.28
N ALA A 104 -0.45 -4.23 -4.92
CA ALA A 104 -0.55 -3.65 -3.58
C ALA A 104 -2.01 -3.38 -3.16
N LEU A 105 -2.89 -2.95 -4.08
CA LEU A 105 -4.32 -2.75 -3.77
C LEU A 105 -5.01 -4.08 -3.42
N VAL A 106 -4.81 -5.12 -4.24
CA VAL A 106 -5.40 -6.43 -4.01
C VAL A 106 -4.90 -7.03 -2.69
N GLY A 107 -3.60 -6.87 -2.40
CA GLY A 107 -2.99 -7.30 -1.14
C GLY A 107 -3.54 -6.56 0.08
N GLY A 108 -3.70 -5.23 -0.04
CA GLY A 108 -4.32 -4.38 0.99
C GLY A 108 -5.76 -4.73 1.27
N LEU A 109 -6.58 -4.92 0.23
CA LEU A 109 -7.98 -5.33 0.38
C LEU A 109 -8.08 -6.72 1.01
N GLY A 110 -7.25 -7.68 0.59
CA GLY A 110 -7.21 -9.02 1.14
C GLY A 110 -6.89 -9.03 2.64
N ILE A 111 -5.81 -8.34 3.04
CA ILE A 111 -5.42 -8.22 4.45
C ILE A 111 -6.50 -7.49 5.26
N GLY A 112 -7.07 -6.40 4.72
CA GLY A 112 -8.12 -5.65 5.40
C GLY A 112 -9.40 -6.46 5.63
N LEU A 113 -9.79 -7.30 4.66
CA LEU A 113 -10.90 -8.25 4.80
C LEU A 113 -10.63 -9.29 5.88
N VAL A 114 -9.44 -9.89 5.87
CA VAL A 114 -9.01 -10.88 6.86
C VAL A 114 -8.97 -10.25 8.26
N GLU A 115 -8.44 -9.03 8.40
CA GLU A 115 -8.41 -8.31 9.67
C GLU A 115 -9.82 -7.99 10.18
N ASN A 116 -10.75 -7.62 9.29
CA ASN A 116 -12.12 -7.30 9.68
C ASN A 116 -12.86 -8.54 10.22
N ILE A 117 -12.70 -9.67 9.54
CA ILE A 117 -13.29 -10.96 9.93
C ILE A 117 -12.66 -11.45 11.24
N LEU A 118 -11.33 -11.45 11.35
CA LEU A 118 -10.63 -11.89 12.55
C LEU A 118 -10.88 -10.97 13.75
N GLY A 119 -10.96 -9.66 13.52
CA GLY A 119 -11.27 -8.67 14.55
C GLY A 119 -12.69 -8.75 15.08
N ALA A 120 -13.62 -9.35 14.33
CA ALA A 120 -14.98 -9.62 14.81
C ALA A 120 -15.06 -10.91 15.66
N LEU A 121 -14.10 -11.83 15.51
CA LEU A 121 -14.08 -13.13 16.19
C LEU A 121 -13.14 -13.21 17.41
N ILE A 122 -12.07 -12.41 17.48
CA ILE A 122 -11.02 -12.54 18.51
C ILE A 122 -10.70 -11.18 19.16
N ALA A 123 -10.56 -11.17 20.49
CA ALA A 123 -10.21 -10.00 21.29
C ALA A 123 -8.95 -9.27 20.77
N PRO A 124 -8.94 -7.91 20.78
CA PRO A 124 -7.91 -7.08 20.13
C PRO A 124 -6.48 -7.31 20.61
N THR A 125 -6.27 -7.96 21.76
CA THR A 125 -4.95 -8.31 22.32
C THR A 125 -4.17 -9.30 21.46
N PHE A 126 -4.84 -10.19 20.71
CA PHE A 126 -4.16 -11.17 19.85
C PHE A 126 -3.92 -10.69 18.42
N LYS A 127 -4.38 -9.48 18.05
CA LYS A 127 -4.20 -8.95 16.68
C LYS A 127 -2.73 -8.97 16.27
N LEU A 128 -1.82 -8.50 17.14
CA LEU A 128 -0.40 -8.37 16.81
C LEU A 128 0.26 -9.73 16.52
N LEU A 129 -0.05 -10.75 17.32
CA LEU A 129 0.41 -12.13 17.13
C LEU A 129 -0.10 -12.69 15.80
N PHE A 130 -1.36 -12.45 15.47
CA PHE A 130 -1.95 -12.88 14.21
C PHE A 130 -1.32 -12.18 13.00
N VAL A 131 -1.04 -10.87 13.07
CA VAL A 131 -0.33 -10.19 11.98
C VAL A 131 1.05 -10.78 11.78
N PHE A 132 1.79 -11.08 12.86
CA PHE A 132 3.09 -11.74 12.78
C PHE A 132 3.01 -13.13 12.14
N VAL A 133 2.02 -13.94 12.53
CA VAL A 133 1.82 -15.29 11.96
C VAL A 133 1.41 -15.21 10.49
N VAL A 134 0.52 -14.30 10.13
CA VAL A 134 0.13 -14.05 8.73
C VAL A 134 1.34 -13.56 7.92
N PHE A 135 2.15 -12.67 8.48
CA PHE A 135 3.36 -12.17 7.84
C PHE A 135 4.36 -13.31 7.56
N ILE A 136 4.61 -14.18 8.54
CA ILE A 136 5.46 -15.37 8.39
C ILE A 136 4.86 -16.33 7.35
N LEU A 137 3.55 -16.59 7.39
CA LEU A 137 2.86 -17.43 6.43
C LEU A 137 2.96 -16.88 5.00
N VAL A 138 2.82 -15.57 4.82
CA VAL A 138 2.93 -14.92 3.51
C VAL A 138 4.34 -15.06 2.94
N LEU A 139 5.37 -14.83 3.76
CA LEU A 139 6.75 -15.05 3.35
C LEU A 139 7.03 -16.53 3.00
N LEU A 140 6.38 -17.46 3.70
CA LEU A 140 6.53 -18.90 3.45
C LEU A 140 5.83 -19.36 2.16
N VAL A 141 4.66 -18.80 1.85
CA VAL A 141 3.82 -19.28 0.73
C VAL A 141 4.26 -18.69 -0.61
N ARG A 142 4.70 -17.43 -0.68
CA ARG A 142 5.24 -16.83 -1.91
C ARG A 142 6.13 -15.60 -1.62
N PRO A 143 7.47 -15.73 -1.64
CA PRO A 143 8.39 -14.61 -1.39
C PRO A 143 8.35 -13.50 -2.46
N SER A 144 7.69 -13.73 -3.60
CA SER A 144 7.60 -12.78 -4.73
C SER A 144 6.22 -12.13 -4.92
N GLY A 145 5.23 -12.42 -4.05
CA GLY A 145 3.87 -11.86 -4.16
C GLY A 145 2.99 -12.49 -5.25
N LEU A 146 1.71 -12.07 -5.33
CA LEU A 146 0.71 -12.63 -6.25
C LEU A 146 0.86 -12.19 -7.72
N VAL A 147 1.56 -11.07 -7.98
CA VAL A 147 1.65 -10.43 -9.31
C VAL A 147 3.07 -9.90 -9.62
N GLY A 148 4.08 -10.30 -8.85
CA GLY A 148 5.46 -9.84 -9.05
C GLY A 148 6.15 -10.59 -10.18
N GLU A 149 6.53 -9.85 -11.22
CA GLU A 149 7.55 -10.21 -12.21
C GLU A 149 8.78 -9.33 -11.96
#